data_AF-A0A3P8JR99-F1
#
_entry.id   AF-A0A3P8JR99-F1
#
_cell.length_a   1.000
_cell.length_b   1.000
_cell.length_c   1.000
_cell.angle_alpha   90.00
_cell.angle_beta   90.00
_cell.angle_gamma   90.00
#
_symmetry.space_group_name_H-M   'P 1'
#
loop_
_entity.id
_entity.type
_entity.pdbx_description
1 polymer ?
#
loop_
_entity_poly.entity_id
_entity_poly.type
_entity_poly.pdbx_seq_one_letter_code
_entity_poly.pdbx_strand_id
1 'polypeptide(L)'
;MTGRKISDMSDAAGTLWLDVAKRDWSDALLDKCGLSRSHMPTLVEGCEVSATLDPQVAKLWGLNASVVVAGGGGDNAVSAIGVGGGLAGGCLYLSRDLRRAVRGHRRLSSGAAVGGSRLPATCCRTVASDERDA
;
A
#
# COMPACT_ATOMS: atom_id res chain seq x y z
N MET A 1 -2.23 -18.62 -4.92
CA MET A 1 -1.14 -18.63 -3.94
C MET A 1 -1.65 -18.91 -2.52
N THR A 2 -2.52 -18.07 -1.94
CA THR A 2 -3.02 -18.23 -0.55
C THR A 2 -4.49 -18.68 -0.47
N GLY A 3 -5.20 -18.67 -1.61
CA GLY A 3 -6.64 -18.95 -1.68
C GLY A 3 -7.53 -17.81 -1.15
N ARG A 4 -6.96 -16.72 -0.64
CA ARG A 4 -7.69 -15.56 -0.10
C ARG A 4 -7.75 -14.43 -1.12
N LYS A 5 -8.87 -13.69 -1.16
CA LYS A 5 -9.03 -12.45 -1.92
C LYS A 5 -8.78 -11.27 -0.97
N ILE A 6 -7.63 -10.64 -1.11
CA ILE A 6 -7.15 -9.57 -0.23
C ILE A 6 -6.58 -8.44 -1.11
N SER A 7 -6.81 -7.19 -0.71
CA SER A 7 -6.21 -6.00 -1.30
C SER A 7 -5.54 -5.18 -0.21
N ASP A 8 -4.40 -4.60 -0.51
CA ASP A 8 -3.84 -3.57 0.34
C ASP A 8 -4.55 -2.22 0.13
N MET A 9 -4.36 -1.31 1.08
CA MET A 9 -4.99 0.01 1.10
C MET A 9 -4.56 0.93 -0.05
N SER A 10 -3.33 0.82 -0.54
CA SER A 10 -2.83 1.66 -1.63
C SER A 10 -3.44 1.27 -2.98
N ASP A 11 -3.54 -0.02 -3.28
CA ASP A 11 -4.23 -0.50 -4.47
C ASP A 11 -5.74 -0.26 -4.37
N ALA A 12 -6.34 -0.53 -3.21
CA ALA A 12 -7.76 -0.27 -2.97
C ALA A 12 -8.14 1.20 -3.21
N ALA A 13 -7.26 2.15 -2.85
CA ALA A 13 -7.49 3.57 -3.10
C ALA A 13 -7.62 3.91 -4.59
N GLY A 14 -6.91 3.19 -5.47
CA GLY A 14 -6.98 3.38 -6.93
C GLY A 14 -8.33 3.03 -7.55
N THR A 15 -9.16 2.25 -6.85
CA THR A 15 -10.49 1.82 -7.32
C THR A 15 -11.55 2.91 -7.26
N LEU A 16 -11.29 3.99 -6.49
CA LEU A 16 -12.27 5.03 -6.14
C LEU A 16 -13.47 4.53 -5.32
N TRP A 17 -13.43 3.32 -4.77
CA TRP A 17 -14.47 2.79 -3.87
C TRP A 17 -14.08 2.84 -2.38
N LEU A 18 -12.82 3.11 -2.07
CA LEU A 18 -12.32 3.16 -0.70
C LEU A 18 -12.64 4.51 -0.03
N ASP A 19 -13.19 4.47 1.18
CA ASP A 19 -13.20 5.61 2.10
C ASP A 19 -11.84 5.67 2.79
N VAL A 20 -10.92 6.48 2.24
CA VAL A 20 -9.53 6.57 2.71
C VAL A 20 -9.44 6.99 4.18
N ALA A 21 -10.36 7.84 4.64
CA ALA A 21 -10.36 8.31 6.03
C ALA A 21 -10.74 7.19 7.00
N LYS A 22 -11.71 6.35 6.62
CA LYS A 22 -12.14 5.20 7.43
C LYS A 22 -11.29 3.96 7.23
N ARG A 23 -10.46 3.93 6.19
CA ARG A 23 -9.66 2.77 5.79
C ARG A 23 -10.54 1.54 5.55
N ASP A 24 -11.67 1.76 4.89
CA ASP A 24 -12.66 0.72 4.60
C ASP A 24 -13.40 1.05 3.31
N TRP A 25 -14.09 0.07 2.74
CA TRP A 25 -14.93 0.27 1.57
C TRP A 25 -16.07 1.25 1.86
N SER A 26 -16.35 2.13 0.90
CA SER A 26 -17.46 3.08 1.00
C SER A 26 -18.73 2.47 0.43
N ASP A 27 -19.68 2.11 1.29
CA ASP A 27 -20.97 1.56 0.87
C ASP A 27 -21.69 2.50 -0.13
N ALA A 28 -21.63 3.81 0.11
CA ALA A 28 -22.23 4.80 -0.79
C ALA A 28 -21.59 4.85 -2.19
N LEU A 29 -20.28 4.59 -2.32
CA LEU A 29 -19.60 4.55 -3.62
C LEU A 29 -19.84 3.21 -4.33
N LEU A 30 -19.86 2.11 -3.56
CA LEU A 30 -20.21 0.79 -4.08
C LEU A 30 -21.64 0.78 -4.63
N ASP A 31 -22.59 1.31 -3.88
CA ASP A 31 -24.01 1.37 -4.28
C ASP A 31 -24.19 2.14 -5.59
N LYS A 32 -23.48 3.26 -5.77
CA LYS A 32 -23.50 4.04 -7.02
C LYS A 32 -22.98 3.26 -8.23
N CYS A 33 -22.16 2.24 -8.00
CA CYS A 33 -21.64 1.35 -9.03
C CYS A 33 -22.44 0.04 -9.15
N GLY A 34 -23.54 -0.12 -8.39
CA GLY A 34 -24.31 -1.37 -8.34
C GLY A 34 -23.53 -2.53 -7.70
N LEU A 35 -22.55 -2.22 -6.84
CA LEU A 35 -21.72 -3.18 -6.13
C LEU A 35 -22.13 -3.25 -4.67
N SER A 36 -21.67 -4.30 -3.98
CA SER A 36 -21.80 -4.44 -2.53
C SER A 36 -20.49 -4.99 -1.96
N ARG A 37 -20.37 -4.99 -0.64
CA ARG A 37 -19.18 -5.51 0.04
C ARG A 37 -18.85 -6.97 -0.29
N SER A 38 -19.82 -7.78 -0.70
CA SER A 38 -19.58 -9.18 -1.08
C SER A 38 -18.71 -9.33 -2.33
N HIS A 39 -18.64 -8.29 -3.17
CA HIS A 39 -17.78 -8.26 -4.35
C HIS A 39 -16.35 -7.83 -4.00
N MET A 40 -16.14 -7.23 -2.84
CA MET A 40 -14.86 -6.62 -2.48
C MET A 40 -13.93 -7.61 -1.77
N PRO A 41 -12.62 -7.53 -2.01
CA PRO A 41 -11.65 -8.28 -1.22
C PRO A 41 -11.56 -7.74 0.22
N THR A 42 -11.03 -8.56 1.13
CA THR A 42 -10.65 -8.08 2.47
C THR A 42 -9.53 -7.06 2.35
N LEU A 43 -9.59 -6.00 3.16
CA LEU A 43 -8.56 -4.96 3.21
C LEU A 43 -7.53 -5.26 4.30
N VAL A 44 -6.26 -4.97 4.01
CA VAL A 44 -5.13 -5.08 4.95
C VAL A 44 -4.15 -3.93 4.74
N GLU A 45 -3.39 -3.56 5.77
CA GLU A 45 -2.24 -2.67 5.57
C GLU A 45 -1.11 -3.37 4.83
N GLY A 46 -0.31 -2.60 4.09
CA GLY A 46 0.75 -3.18 3.27
C GLY A 46 1.81 -3.95 4.07
N CYS A 47 2.07 -3.54 5.31
CA CYS A 47 3.02 -4.19 6.22
C CYS A 47 2.38 -5.28 7.10
N GLU A 48 1.06 -5.46 7.06
CA GLU A 48 0.39 -6.49 7.84
C GLU A 48 0.53 -7.87 7.18
N VAL A 49 0.36 -8.92 7.98
CA VAL A 49 0.26 -10.29 7.44
C VAL A 49 -1.11 -10.46 6.81
N SER A 50 -1.13 -10.78 5.51
CA SER A 50 -2.38 -11.00 4.76
C SER A 50 -2.86 -12.44 4.85
N ALA A 51 -1.95 -13.41 4.73
CA ALA A 51 -2.23 -14.84 4.83
C ALA A 51 -0.93 -15.65 4.95
N THR A 52 -1.05 -16.96 5.08
CA THR A 52 0.04 -17.90 4.83
C THR A 52 -0.10 -18.52 3.44
N LEU A 53 1.01 -19.01 2.89
CA LEU A 53 1.03 -19.73 1.64
C LEU A 53 0.14 -20.98 1.70
N ASP A 54 -0.62 -21.26 0.64
CA ASP A 54 -1.36 -22.51 0.56
C ASP A 54 -0.38 -23.70 0.58
N PRO A 55 -0.61 -24.75 1.40
CA PRO A 55 0.33 -25.86 1.53
C PRO A 55 0.66 -26.58 0.22
N GLN A 56 -0.29 -26.66 -0.73
CA GLN A 56 -0.06 -27.28 -2.03
C GLN A 56 0.85 -26.40 -2.89
N VAL A 57 0.66 -25.08 -2.84
CA VAL A 57 1.53 -24.11 -3.54
C VAL A 57 2.92 -24.07 -2.90
N ALA A 58 3.01 -24.08 -1.56
CA ALA A 58 4.28 -24.13 -0.84
C ALA A 58 5.10 -25.36 -1.25
N LYS A 59 4.47 -26.54 -1.28
CA LYS A 59 5.10 -27.77 -1.75
C LYS A 59 5.55 -27.67 -3.21
N LEU A 60 4.71 -27.12 -4.08
CA LEU A 60 5.04 -26.93 -5.50
C LEU A 60 6.26 -26.03 -5.70
N TRP A 61 6.43 -25.00 -4.86
CA TRP A 61 7.54 -24.05 -4.94
C TRP A 61 8.76 -24.44 -4.09
N GLY A 62 8.71 -25.56 -3.37
CA GLY A 62 9.78 -25.99 -2.46
C GLY A 62 9.93 -25.08 -1.23
N LEU A 63 8.87 -24.40 -0.82
CA LEU A 63 8.83 -23.51 0.34
C LEU A 63 8.10 -24.14 1.52
N ASN A 64 8.32 -23.61 2.72
CA ASN A 64 7.55 -23.99 3.91
C ASN A 64 6.13 -23.42 3.84
N ALA A 65 5.12 -24.20 4.24
CA ALA A 65 3.74 -23.72 4.34
C ALA A 65 3.54 -22.62 5.40
N SER A 66 4.49 -22.46 6.33
CA SER A 66 4.51 -21.37 7.32
C SER A 66 4.94 -20.03 6.72
N VAL A 67 5.29 -19.95 5.44
CA VAL A 67 5.65 -18.69 4.79
C VAL A 67 4.46 -17.73 4.87
N VAL A 68 4.71 -16.59 5.49
CA VAL A 68 3.76 -15.48 5.57
C VAL A 68 3.79 -14.66 4.29
N VAL A 69 2.63 -14.15 3.91
CA VAL A 69 2.46 -13.23 2.79
C VAL A 69 2.08 -11.89 3.38
N ALA A 70 2.83 -10.84 3.06
CA ALA A 70 2.51 -9.48 3.48
C ALA A 70 1.28 -8.94 2.72
N GLY A 71 0.66 -7.87 3.22
CA GLY A 71 -0.40 -7.14 2.54
C GLY A 71 0.06 -6.61 1.18
N GLY A 72 1.29 -6.14 1.10
CA GLY A 72 1.90 -5.67 -0.14
C GLY A 72 1.56 -4.20 -0.42
N GLY A 73 1.49 -3.85 -1.70
CA GLY A 73 1.25 -2.49 -2.12
C GLY A 73 1.19 -2.38 -3.63
N GLY A 74 0.47 -1.38 -4.12
CA GLY A 74 0.44 -1.05 -5.55
C GLY A 74 1.81 -0.67 -6.08
N ASP A 75 2.06 -0.96 -7.35
CA ASP A 75 3.35 -0.80 -8.02
C ASP A 75 3.96 0.61 -7.83
N ASN A 76 3.16 1.66 -7.95
CA ASN A 76 3.57 3.04 -7.78
C ASN A 76 3.94 3.35 -6.32
N ALA A 77 3.17 2.81 -5.37
CA ALA A 77 3.42 3.00 -3.95
C ALA A 77 4.68 2.25 -3.51
N VAL A 78 4.83 0.98 -3.88
CA VAL A 78 6.01 0.18 -3.51
C VAL A 78 7.26 0.60 -4.28
N SER A 79 7.13 1.07 -5.53
CA SER A 79 8.26 1.66 -6.27
C SER A 79 8.75 2.94 -5.60
N ALA A 80 7.84 3.80 -5.16
CA ALA A 80 8.20 4.99 -4.40
C ALA A 80 8.95 4.61 -3.12
N ILE A 81 8.48 3.60 -2.38
CA ILE A 81 9.16 3.07 -1.18
C ILE A 81 10.55 2.51 -1.54
N GLY A 82 10.65 1.71 -2.59
CA GLY A 82 11.89 1.04 -3.02
C GLY A 82 13.01 2.02 -3.42
N VAL A 83 12.66 3.24 -3.84
CA VAL A 83 13.64 4.32 -4.11
C VAL A 83 13.86 5.25 -2.92
N GLY A 84 13.38 4.89 -1.72
CA GLY A 84 13.52 5.65 -0.48
C GLY A 84 12.44 6.71 -0.24
N GLY A 85 11.37 6.72 -1.02
CA GLY A 85 10.21 7.58 -0.81
C GLY A 85 9.39 7.16 0.39
N GLY A 86 8.97 8.12 1.22
CA GLY A 86 8.21 7.85 2.46
C GLY A 86 9.08 7.89 3.74
N LEU A 87 10.40 7.98 3.60
CA LEU A 87 11.25 8.51 4.67
C LEU A 87 10.96 10.01 4.80
N ALA A 88 10.78 10.50 6.03
CA ALA A 88 10.26 11.83 6.35
C ALA A 88 10.73 12.93 5.37
N GLY A 89 9.83 13.39 4.50
CA GLY A 89 10.19 14.37 3.46
C GLY A 89 9.37 14.37 2.16
N GLY A 90 8.38 13.48 1.99
CA GLY A 90 7.43 13.53 0.86
C GLY A 90 8.11 13.43 -0.51
N CYS A 91 8.51 12.23 -0.92
CA CYS A 91 9.05 12.03 -2.27
C CYS A 91 7.91 11.72 -3.25
N LEU A 92 7.71 12.61 -4.23
CA LEU A 92 6.82 12.36 -5.37
C LEU A 92 7.62 11.64 -6.47
N TYR A 93 7.33 10.36 -6.69
CA TYR A 93 7.93 9.62 -7.81
C TYR A 93 7.23 9.99 -9.11
N LEU A 94 7.92 10.73 -9.98
CA LEU A 94 7.47 11.04 -11.33
C LEU A 94 8.42 10.37 -12.33
N SER A 95 7.86 9.66 -13.31
CA SER A 95 8.61 9.18 -14.47
C SER A 95 9.35 10.36 -15.13
N ARG A 96 10.49 10.10 -15.80
CA ARG A 96 11.32 11.17 -16.42
C ARG A 96 10.49 12.07 -17.36
N ASP A 97 9.49 11.51 -18.03
CA ASP A 97 8.63 12.24 -18.96
C ASP A 97 7.62 13.16 -18.28
N LEU A 98 7.06 12.74 -17.14
CA LEU A 98 6.09 13.54 -16.37
C LEU A 98 6.76 14.74 -15.65
N ARG A 99 8.06 14.64 -15.36
CA ARG A 99 8.87 15.78 -14.85
C ARG A 99 8.97 16.96 -15.83
N ARG A 100 8.71 16.77 -17.13
CA ARG A 100 8.63 17.89 -18.09
C ARG A 100 7.26 18.58 -18.03
N ALA A 101 6.18 17.81 -17.84
CA ALA A 101 4.82 18.33 -17.72
C ALA A 101 4.62 19.17 -16.44
N VAL A 102 5.13 18.70 -15.29
CA VAL A 102 4.96 19.40 -14.00
C VAL A 102 5.79 20.69 -13.90
N ARG A 103 6.89 20.80 -14.65
CA ARG A 103 7.73 22.03 -14.68
C ARG A 103 7.10 23.21 -15.42
N GLY A 104 5.97 23.01 -16.12
CA GLY A 104 5.27 24.05 -16.87
C GLY A 104 4.39 24.99 -16.03
N HIS A 105 4.04 24.63 -14.79
CA HIS A 105 3.23 25.48 -13.91
C HIS A 105 4.10 26.14 -12.83
N ARG A 106 4.04 27.49 -12.79
CA ARG A 106 4.80 28.38 -11.90
C ARG A 106 4.80 27.90 -10.45
N ARG A 107 5.95 28.11 -9.78
CA ARG A 107 6.17 28.04 -8.33
C ARG A 107 4.96 28.61 -7.56
N LEU A 108 4.27 27.76 -6.80
CA LEU A 108 3.50 28.22 -5.65
C LEU A 108 4.45 28.30 -4.45
N SER A 109 4.44 29.45 -3.80
CA SER A 109 5.25 29.83 -2.67
C SER A 109 5.04 28.90 -1.46
N SER A 110 6.16 28.60 -0.81
CA SER A 110 6.28 28.00 0.53
C SER A 110 5.27 28.58 1.53
N GLY A 111 4.49 27.71 2.20
CA GLY A 111 3.72 28.10 3.39
C GLY A 111 2.83 26.99 3.93
N ALA A 112 2.87 26.83 5.26
CA ALA A 112 2.03 26.01 6.14
C ALA A 112 2.29 24.50 6.18
N ALA A 113 3.15 24.11 7.12
CA ALA A 113 3.04 22.83 7.81
C ALA A 113 1.63 22.71 8.43
N VAL A 114 0.84 21.73 7.99
CA VAL A 114 -0.39 21.31 8.66
C VAL A 114 -0.05 20.09 9.51
N GLY A 115 -0.29 20.22 10.81
CA GLY A 115 0.05 19.23 11.81
C GLY A 115 -0.74 17.94 11.71
N GLY A 116 -0.06 16.85 12.08
CA GLY A 116 -0.58 15.85 13.00
C GLY A 116 -1.72 14.96 12.53
N SER A 117 -1.38 13.88 11.86
CA SER A 117 -1.74 12.55 12.40
C SER A 117 -0.53 11.64 12.23
N ARG A 118 -0.03 11.11 13.36
CA ARG A 118 1.07 10.16 13.37
C ARG A 118 0.55 8.89 12.69
N LEU A 119 1.09 8.55 11.52
CA LEU A 119 1.08 7.15 11.08
C LEU A 119 1.69 6.33 12.22
N PRO A 120 1.09 5.19 12.62
CA PRO A 120 1.64 4.38 13.69
C PRO A 120 3.09 4.03 13.35
N ALA A 121 4.00 4.44 14.24
CA ALA A 121 5.46 4.26 14.11
C ALA A 121 5.90 2.79 14.03
N THR A 122 4.95 1.87 14.11
CA THR A 122 5.10 0.43 13.95
C THR A 122 5.51 0.04 12.52
N CYS A 123 5.07 0.79 11.49
CA CYS A 123 5.27 0.41 10.09
C CYS A 123 6.73 0.56 9.60
N CYS A 124 7.52 1.48 10.15
CA CYS A 124 8.89 1.73 9.67
C CYS A 124 9.99 1.03 10.49
N ARG A 125 9.70 0.51 11.70
CA ARG A 125 10.76 -0.06 12.56
C ARG A 125 11.10 -1.50 12.24
N THR A 126 10.17 -2.31 11.77
CA THR A 126 10.36 -3.76 11.66
C THR A 126 11.31 -4.16 10.52
N VAL A 127 11.51 -3.31 9.51
CA VAL A 127 12.42 -3.60 8.38
C VAL A 127 13.89 -3.26 8.70
N ALA A 128 14.16 -2.51 9.76
CA ALA A 128 15.52 -2.02 10.06
C ALA A 128 16.30 -2.86 11.09
N SER A 129 15.71 -3.92 11.65
CA SER A 129 16.27 -4.65 12.80
C SER A 129 16.86 -6.03 12.52
N ASP A 130 16.79 -6.56 11.29
CA ASP A 130 17.26 -7.94 10.98
C ASP A 130 18.56 -8.03 10.14
N GLU A 131 19.24 -6.93 9.83
CA GLU A 131 20.53 -6.96 9.11
C GLU A 131 21.78 -6.78 10.00
N ARG A 132 21.66 -7.09 11.30
CA ARG A 132 22.80 -7.15 12.22
C ARG A 132 22.73 -8.43 13.03
N ASP A 133 22.99 -9.55 12.36
CA ASP A 133 23.58 -10.79 12.91
C ASP A 133 23.49 -11.90 11.84
N ALA A 134 24.34 -11.79 10.81
CA ALA A 134 24.70 -12.87 9.89
C ALA A 134 26.14 -12.67 9.40
#